data_AF-A0A327HQU1-F1
#
_entry.id   AF-A0A327HQU1-F1
#
_cell.length_a   1.000
_cell.length_b   1.000
_cell.length_c   1.000
_cell.angle_alpha   90.00
_cell.angle_beta   90.00
_cell.angle_gamma   90.00
#
_symmetry.space_group_name_H-M   'P 1'
#
loop_
_entity.id
_entity.type
_entity.pdbx_description
1 polymer ?
#
loop_
_entity_poly.entity_id
_entity_poly.type
_entity_poly.pdbx_seq_one_letter_code
_entity_poly.pdbx_strand_id
1 'polypeptide(L)'
;MTAIITDPFKKQLVQTVFDEVSFPDSASTHRYYLGIGRSEQWNDTETVPTPTDTPRTIRNLRAGLQSIKSASDVTFTIPRYNWSSGAIYSAYDDDFASIPNTNSYYVLTEDNQVYICLQQGKSSTGAATTSTVKPTGTTTKPFKTADGYVWKFLYTLSAARASKFLSANFVPVEKILDSATLGRAHTVLEAQQLLVQDSSVPGQIIGIALTAGGSGYTSAPTVTINGDGVRAAATATISGGAVVKIELDSSTDSTMSMGQGYNFASVAFSGGGGTNAAARVILGPDSGMGNDPRDELKSTSLMFNTKPAGIEDSNFIIGQDFRQVALIRDPKKPTTDSDFSNSSGKVLRFLKLQAAANANFLDATITGGTSGAKALVDEVDSDRLYFHQTEDTGFKAFQEGEAITGGGQSGTLIAAGVDADSDAFTRDDVNKLSGQILYIENRAPVTRSVNQTEDIKVVITL
;
A
#
# COMPACT_ATOMS: atom_id res chain seq x y z
N MET A 1 -1.58 31.84 6.79
CA MET A 1 -1.56 30.79 7.82
C MET A 1 -0.97 29.55 7.16
N THR A 2 0.04 28.92 7.76
CA THR A 2 0.72 27.72 7.23
C THR A 2 0.57 26.59 8.24
N ALA A 3 0.09 25.42 7.81
CA ALA A 3 -0.14 24.25 8.67
C ALA A 3 0.18 22.96 7.90
N ILE A 4 0.52 21.89 8.62
CA ILE A 4 0.80 20.55 8.05
C ILE A 4 0.09 19.48 8.89
N ILE A 5 -0.15 18.32 8.28
CA ILE A 5 -0.53 17.10 8.99
C ILE A 5 0.74 16.28 9.22
N THR A 6 1.01 15.89 10.46
CA THR A 6 2.23 15.17 10.84
C THR A 6 2.13 13.67 10.57
N ASP A 7 3.28 13.02 10.32
CA ASP A 7 3.37 11.57 10.08
C ASP A 7 2.72 10.72 11.20
N PRO A 8 2.84 11.04 12.50
CA PRO A 8 2.14 10.31 13.56
C PRO A 8 0.61 10.31 13.42
N PHE A 9 0.01 11.44 13.03
CA PHE A 9 -1.44 11.49 12.83
C PHE A 9 -1.87 10.68 11.60
N LYS A 10 -1.11 10.76 10.50
CA LYS A 10 -1.35 9.91 9.32
C LYS A 10 -1.24 8.43 9.69
N LYS A 11 -0.18 8.03 10.37
CA LYS A 11 0.03 6.64 10.81
C LYS A 11 -1.11 6.18 11.73
N GLN A 12 -1.59 7.02 12.64
CA GLN A 12 -2.72 6.69 13.51
C GLN A 12 -3.98 6.32 12.71
N LEU A 13 -4.36 7.13 11.72
CA LEU A 13 -5.53 6.87 10.88
C LEU A 13 -5.40 5.55 10.10
N VAL A 14 -4.21 5.32 9.55
CA VAL A 14 -3.90 4.11 8.80
C VAL A 14 -3.88 2.88 9.73
N GLN A 15 -3.31 3.01 10.93
CA GLN A 15 -3.26 1.95 11.94
C GLN A 15 -4.66 1.49 12.35
N THR A 16 -5.62 2.40 12.51
CA THR A 16 -7.02 2.03 12.80
C THR A 16 -7.58 1.07 11.75
N VAL A 17 -7.40 1.38 10.47
CA VAL A 17 -7.88 0.51 9.37
C VAL A 17 -7.14 -0.84 9.37
N PHE A 18 -5.83 -0.84 9.62
CA PHE A 18 -5.04 -2.07 9.72
C PHE A 18 -5.52 -2.98 10.85
N ASP A 19 -5.81 -2.39 12.03
CA ASP A 19 -6.25 -3.13 13.21
C ASP A 19 -7.66 -3.70 13.04
N GLU A 20 -8.58 -2.94 12.43
CA GLU A 20 -9.93 -3.44 12.11
C GLU A 20 -9.92 -4.72 11.26
N VAL A 21 -8.94 -4.86 10.37
CA VAL A 21 -8.79 -6.03 9.48
C VAL A 21 -7.99 -7.14 10.15
N SER A 22 -6.87 -6.80 10.79
CA SER A 22 -5.88 -7.77 11.30
C SER A 22 -6.24 -8.32 12.67
N PHE A 23 -6.93 -7.53 13.48
CA PHE A 23 -7.32 -7.83 14.86
C PHE A 23 -8.80 -7.49 15.07
N PRO A 24 -9.71 -8.14 14.34
CA PRO A 24 -11.13 -7.78 14.36
C PRO A 24 -11.72 -7.95 15.76
N ASP A 25 -12.36 -6.89 16.27
CA ASP A 25 -13.08 -6.93 17.53
C ASP A 25 -14.38 -7.73 17.37
N SER A 26 -14.57 -8.71 18.25
CA SER A 26 -15.81 -9.49 18.36
C SER A 26 -17.05 -8.62 18.67
N ALA A 27 -16.87 -7.43 19.26
CA ALA A 27 -17.94 -6.49 19.57
C ALA A 27 -18.24 -5.51 18.40
N SER A 28 -17.28 -5.28 17.50
CA SER A 28 -17.41 -4.36 16.34
C SER A 28 -16.62 -4.90 15.15
N THR A 29 -17.13 -5.94 14.50
CA THR A 29 -16.43 -6.57 13.37
C THR A 29 -16.64 -5.76 12.10
N HIS A 30 -15.58 -5.09 11.64
CA HIS A 30 -15.55 -4.45 10.32
C HIS A 30 -15.06 -5.41 9.25
N ARG A 31 -15.65 -5.35 8.06
CA ARG A 31 -15.28 -6.21 6.92
C ARG A 31 -14.97 -5.40 5.68
N TYR A 32 -13.85 -5.72 5.07
CA TYR A 32 -13.35 -5.03 3.88
C TYR A 32 -13.44 -5.96 2.68
N TYR A 33 -13.87 -5.41 1.55
CA TYR A 33 -14.06 -6.13 0.31
C TYR A 33 -13.50 -5.34 -0.86
N LEU A 34 -12.81 -6.04 -1.75
CA LEU A 34 -12.41 -5.52 -3.05
C LEU A 34 -13.50 -5.87 -4.05
N GLY A 35 -14.05 -4.84 -4.68
CA GLY A 35 -15.11 -4.95 -5.70
C GLY A 35 -14.58 -4.69 -7.09
N ILE A 36 -15.12 -5.40 -8.07
CA ILE A 36 -14.87 -5.15 -9.49
C ILE A 36 -16.18 -4.80 -10.20
N GLY A 37 -16.09 -4.00 -11.25
CA GLY A 37 -17.27 -3.64 -12.02
C GLY A 37 -16.96 -2.91 -13.32
N ARG A 38 -18.04 -2.44 -13.94
CA ARG A 38 -18.05 -1.71 -15.21
C ARG A 38 -17.58 -2.56 -16.40
N SER A 39 -18.49 -3.33 -16.98
CA SER A 39 -18.23 -4.07 -18.23
C SER A 39 -18.27 -3.17 -19.45
N GLU A 40 -18.97 -2.04 -19.39
CA GLU A 40 -19.09 -1.13 -20.51
C GLU A 40 -17.81 -0.30 -20.72
N GLN A 41 -17.49 -0.03 -22.00
CA GLN A 41 -16.30 0.71 -22.41
C GLN A 41 -16.29 2.14 -21.84
N TRP A 42 -15.09 2.73 -21.67
CA TRP A 42 -14.99 4.15 -21.32
C TRP A 42 -15.44 5.06 -22.47
N ASN A 43 -14.96 4.74 -23.66
CA ASN A 43 -15.28 5.33 -24.95
C ASN A 43 -14.67 4.44 -26.05
N ASP A 44 -14.85 4.82 -27.33
CA ASP A 44 -14.34 4.06 -28.49
C ASP A 44 -12.82 3.83 -28.49
N THR A 45 -12.06 4.58 -27.69
CA THR A 45 -10.60 4.48 -27.56
C THR A 45 -10.15 3.92 -26.21
N GLU A 46 -11.08 3.53 -25.34
CA GLU A 46 -10.81 3.05 -23.97
C GLU A 46 -9.92 3.99 -23.14
N THR A 47 -10.09 5.30 -23.31
CA THR A 47 -9.34 6.28 -22.50
C THR A 47 -9.77 6.22 -21.04
N VAL A 48 -8.86 5.79 -20.15
CA VAL A 48 -9.13 5.64 -18.71
C VAL A 48 -9.26 7.02 -18.05
N PRO A 49 -10.45 7.37 -17.51
CA PRO A 49 -10.64 8.66 -16.87
C PRO A 49 -10.11 8.65 -15.43
N THR A 50 -9.57 9.77 -14.96
CA THR A 50 -9.21 9.95 -13.55
C THR A 50 -10.47 9.96 -12.67
N PRO A 51 -10.56 9.11 -11.64
CA PRO A 51 -11.70 9.14 -10.73
C PRO A 51 -11.74 10.45 -9.93
N THR A 52 -12.95 10.93 -9.62
CA THR A 52 -13.19 12.12 -8.79
C THR A 52 -13.93 11.74 -7.52
N ASP A 53 -13.60 12.35 -6.39
CA ASP A 53 -14.35 12.16 -5.14
C ASP A 53 -15.65 12.99 -5.16
N THR A 54 -16.71 12.41 -5.71
CA THR A 54 -18.04 13.02 -5.71
C THR A 54 -19.13 11.98 -5.42
N PRO A 55 -20.26 12.38 -4.83
CA PRO A 55 -21.40 11.49 -4.65
C PRO A 55 -21.91 10.85 -5.95
N ARG A 56 -21.77 11.54 -7.10
CA ARG A 56 -22.11 10.99 -8.42
C ARG A 56 -21.17 9.85 -8.81
N THR A 57 -19.86 10.03 -8.64
CA THR A 57 -18.87 8.98 -8.95
C THR A 57 -19.09 7.74 -8.10
N ILE A 58 -19.35 7.92 -6.79
CA ILE A 58 -19.66 6.82 -5.87
C ILE A 58 -20.95 6.10 -6.30
N ARG A 59 -22.01 6.85 -6.66
CA ARG A 59 -23.27 6.26 -7.14
C ARG A 59 -23.09 5.48 -8.45
N ASN A 60 -22.34 6.02 -9.40
CA ASN A 60 -22.11 5.38 -10.70
C ASN A 60 -21.25 4.11 -10.56
N LEU A 61 -20.23 4.13 -9.70
CA LEU A 61 -19.47 2.92 -9.34
C LEU A 61 -20.40 1.82 -8.80
N ARG A 62 -21.28 2.16 -7.84
CA ARG A 62 -22.25 1.20 -7.26
C ARG A 62 -23.23 0.67 -8.29
N ALA A 63 -23.56 1.47 -9.31
CA ALA A 63 -24.50 1.08 -10.34
C ALA A 63 -23.94 -0.04 -11.22
N GLY A 64 -22.65 0.03 -11.57
CA GLY A 64 -21.93 -0.97 -12.38
C GLY A 64 -21.10 -2.00 -11.62
N LEU A 65 -21.23 -2.07 -10.29
CA LEU A 65 -20.50 -3.04 -9.46
C LEU A 65 -21.00 -4.47 -9.74
N GLN A 66 -20.09 -5.39 -10.05
CA GLN A 66 -20.42 -6.74 -10.49
C GLN A 66 -20.27 -7.77 -9.36
N SER A 67 -19.10 -7.80 -8.74
CA SER A 67 -18.70 -8.82 -7.76
C SER A 67 -17.80 -8.22 -6.69
N ILE A 68 -17.81 -8.82 -5.49
CA ILE A 68 -16.90 -8.46 -4.40
C ILE A 68 -16.22 -9.69 -3.80
N LYS A 69 -14.96 -9.55 -3.39
CA LYS A 69 -14.18 -10.57 -2.66
C LYS A 69 -13.62 -9.96 -1.37
N SER A 70 -13.61 -10.72 -0.29
CA SER A 70 -13.05 -10.30 0.99
C SER A 70 -11.59 -9.88 0.81
N ALA A 71 -11.24 -8.73 1.39
CA ALA A 71 -9.91 -8.17 1.41
C ALA A 71 -9.34 -8.24 2.84
N SER A 72 -9.08 -9.48 3.29
CA SER A 72 -8.56 -9.76 4.63
C SER A 72 -7.03 -9.68 4.73
N ASP A 73 -6.34 -9.69 3.59
CA ASP A 73 -4.89 -9.55 3.53
C ASP A 73 -4.55 -8.05 3.44
N VAL A 74 -4.00 -7.48 4.52
CA VAL A 74 -3.58 -6.07 4.60
C VAL A 74 -2.16 -5.93 5.13
N THR A 75 -1.42 -4.93 4.66
CA THR A 75 -0.08 -4.60 5.21
C THR A 75 0.28 -3.14 4.98
N PHE A 76 1.15 -2.60 5.84
CA PHE A 76 1.78 -1.31 5.59
C PHE A 76 2.75 -1.43 4.40
N THR A 77 2.89 -0.37 3.63
CA THR A 77 3.77 -0.37 2.46
C THR A 77 4.55 0.92 2.31
N ILE A 78 5.72 0.79 1.70
CA ILE A 78 6.61 1.88 1.31
C ILE A 78 6.91 1.79 -0.18
N PRO A 79 7.31 2.89 -0.83
CA PRO A 79 7.80 2.85 -2.21
C PRO A 79 8.93 1.84 -2.41
N ARG A 80 9.00 1.23 -3.59
CA ARG A 80 10.03 0.25 -3.90
C ARG A 80 11.27 0.90 -4.48
N TYR A 81 12.36 0.85 -3.71
CA TYR A 81 13.71 1.16 -4.19
C TYR A 81 14.60 -0.07 -4.07
N ASN A 82 15.03 -0.60 -5.22
CA ASN A 82 15.94 -1.75 -5.24
C ASN A 82 17.40 -1.27 -5.13
N TRP A 83 18.25 -2.07 -4.48
CA TRP A 83 19.69 -1.85 -4.55
C TRP A 83 20.21 -2.14 -5.97
N SER A 84 21.14 -1.32 -6.45
CA SER A 84 21.85 -1.52 -7.71
C SER A 84 23.26 -0.97 -7.62
N SER A 85 24.24 -1.76 -8.06
CA SER A 85 25.63 -1.30 -8.16
C SER A 85 25.74 -0.07 -9.08
N GLY A 86 26.50 0.93 -8.66
CA GLY A 86 26.68 2.20 -9.37
C GLY A 86 25.68 3.30 -8.98
N ALA A 87 24.66 2.99 -8.18
CA ALA A 87 23.74 4.00 -7.65
C ALA A 87 24.31 4.74 -6.44
N ILE A 88 23.78 5.92 -6.15
CA ILE A 88 24.09 6.68 -4.93
C ILE A 88 22.88 6.59 -4.00
N TYR A 89 23.13 6.36 -2.71
CA TYR A 89 22.08 6.33 -1.69
C TYR A 89 22.34 7.42 -0.66
N SER A 90 21.27 8.04 -0.15
CA SER A 90 21.39 9.03 0.93
C SER A 90 21.49 8.31 2.27
N ALA A 91 22.12 8.92 3.26
CA ALA A 91 21.93 8.47 4.64
C ALA A 91 20.52 8.87 5.11
N TYR A 92 19.97 8.13 6.08
CA TYR A 92 18.79 8.60 6.81
C TYR A 92 19.07 9.98 7.39
N ASP A 93 18.04 10.81 7.37
CA ASP A 93 18.06 12.15 7.93
C ASP A 93 16.71 12.45 8.60
N ASP A 94 16.74 12.96 9.83
CA ASP A 94 15.56 13.29 10.62
C ASP A 94 14.85 14.56 10.13
N ASP A 95 15.51 15.35 9.29
CA ASP A 95 14.98 16.54 8.61
C ASP A 95 14.31 16.21 7.25
N PHE A 96 14.25 14.93 6.86
CA PHE A 96 13.52 14.54 5.66
C PHE A 96 12.01 14.60 5.87
N ALA A 97 11.33 15.44 5.08
CA ALA A 97 9.87 15.53 5.06
C ALA A 97 9.19 14.33 4.36
N SER A 98 9.91 13.60 3.51
CA SER A 98 9.44 12.40 2.82
C SER A 98 10.64 11.54 2.40
N ILE A 99 10.39 10.29 2.01
CA ILE A 99 11.44 9.47 1.39
C ILE A 99 11.92 10.18 0.12
N PRO A 100 13.24 10.46 -0.01
CA PRO A 100 13.77 11.09 -1.21
C PRO A 100 13.41 10.31 -2.48
N ASN A 101 12.85 11.01 -3.47
CA ASN A 101 12.57 10.44 -4.80
C ASN A 101 13.85 10.12 -5.59
N THR A 102 14.96 10.73 -5.18
CA THR A 102 16.30 10.57 -5.76
C THR A 102 17.22 10.15 -4.63
N ASN A 103 17.98 9.07 -4.83
CA ASN A 103 18.90 8.51 -3.84
C ASN A 103 18.19 8.18 -2.50
N SER A 104 17.37 7.13 -2.50
CA SER A 104 16.68 6.65 -1.29
C SER A 104 17.67 6.35 -0.15
N TYR A 105 17.20 6.44 1.09
CA TYR A 105 17.98 6.07 2.27
C TYR A 105 17.77 4.62 2.71
N TYR A 106 17.03 3.83 1.94
CA TYR A 106 16.88 2.40 2.14
C TYR A 106 16.81 1.69 0.80
N VAL A 107 17.03 0.38 0.84
CA VAL A 107 17.02 -0.48 -0.34
C VAL A 107 16.40 -1.84 -0.03
N LEU A 108 15.74 -2.42 -1.04
CA LEU A 108 15.43 -3.84 -1.14
C LEU A 108 16.51 -4.53 -1.99
N THR A 109 17.15 -5.57 -1.46
CA THR A 109 18.11 -6.38 -2.23
C THR A 109 17.41 -7.51 -2.99
N GLU A 110 18.13 -8.13 -3.93
CA GLU A 110 17.66 -9.33 -4.65
C GLU A 110 17.38 -10.53 -3.72
N ASP A 111 17.99 -10.55 -2.53
CA ASP A 111 17.78 -11.55 -1.50
C ASP A 111 16.50 -11.29 -0.68
N ASN A 112 15.66 -10.34 -1.12
CA ASN A 112 14.45 -9.89 -0.44
C ASN A 112 14.70 -9.30 0.96
N GLN A 113 15.88 -8.70 1.16
CA GLN A 113 16.26 -8.07 2.44
C GLN A 113 16.17 -6.55 2.34
N VAL A 114 15.65 -5.93 3.38
CA VAL A 114 15.53 -4.47 3.47
C VAL A 114 16.60 -3.92 4.41
N TYR A 115 17.37 -2.97 3.89
CA TYR A 115 18.43 -2.28 4.62
C TYR A 115 18.20 -0.77 4.60
N ILE A 116 18.59 -0.11 5.68
CA ILE A 116 18.65 1.34 5.79
C ILE A 116 20.11 1.82 5.76
N CYS A 117 20.37 2.89 5.01
CA CYS A 117 21.66 3.55 4.92
C CYS A 117 21.80 4.56 6.07
N LEU A 118 22.71 4.30 7.01
CA LEU A 118 23.00 5.22 8.12
C LEU A 118 24.14 6.18 7.79
N GLN A 119 25.02 5.80 6.86
CA GLN A 119 26.08 6.67 6.39
C GLN A 119 26.30 6.48 4.89
N GLN A 120 26.25 7.58 4.14
CA GLN A 120 26.58 7.59 2.71
C GLN A 120 28.09 7.46 2.51
N GLY A 121 28.51 6.63 1.56
CA GLY A 121 29.90 6.57 1.12
C GLY A 121 30.34 7.90 0.51
N LYS A 122 31.39 8.52 1.07
CA LYS A 122 31.97 9.79 0.60
C LYS A 122 33.46 9.67 0.34
N SER A 123 33.92 10.32 -0.71
CA SER A 123 35.34 10.46 -1.05
C SER A 123 36.08 11.33 -0.02
N SER A 124 37.41 11.42 -0.16
CA SER A 124 38.24 12.30 0.69
C SER A 124 37.88 13.79 0.57
N THR A 125 37.24 14.20 -0.53
CA THR A 125 36.75 15.57 -0.75
C THR A 125 35.31 15.79 -0.27
N GLY A 126 34.70 14.78 0.36
CA GLY A 126 33.32 14.83 0.85
C GLY A 126 32.24 14.61 -0.20
N ALA A 127 32.60 14.45 -1.48
CA ALA A 127 31.65 14.14 -2.54
C ALA A 127 31.08 12.73 -2.37
N ALA A 128 29.77 12.58 -2.59
CA ALA A 128 29.09 11.29 -2.57
C ALA A 128 29.70 10.33 -3.60
N THR A 129 29.85 9.07 -3.22
CA THR A 129 30.39 8.01 -4.07
C THR A 129 29.31 7.00 -4.39
N THR A 130 29.42 6.31 -5.52
CA THR A 130 28.49 5.24 -5.89
C THR A 130 28.67 4.03 -4.99
N SER A 131 27.57 3.42 -4.53
CA SER A 131 27.63 2.10 -3.89
C SER A 131 27.96 1.04 -4.94
N THR A 132 28.97 0.24 -4.67
CA THR A 132 29.44 -0.86 -5.53
C THR A 132 29.39 -2.21 -4.83
N VAL A 133 29.12 -2.20 -3.51
CA VAL A 133 29.03 -3.39 -2.68
C VAL A 133 27.60 -3.51 -2.14
N LYS A 134 26.92 -4.59 -2.51
CA LYS A 134 25.59 -4.91 -1.99
C LYS A 134 25.66 -5.09 -0.47
N PRO A 135 24.76 -4.48 0.32
CA PRO A 135 24.66 -4.82 1.74
C PRO A 135 24.21 -6.28 1.91
N THR A 136 24.87 -7.01 2.81
CA THR A 136 24.57 -8.43 3.09
C THR A 136 24.67 -8.70 4.59
N GLY A 137 23.89 -9.68 5.07
CA GLY A 137 23.90 -10.13 6.46
C GLY A 137 22.70 -9.64 7.26
N THR A 138 22.38 -10.35 8.34
CA THR A 138 21.14 -10.15 9.13
C THR A 138 21.41 -9.78 10.58
N THR A 139 22.63 -9.29 10.88
CA THR A 139 22.99 -8.89 12.24
C THR A 139 22.18 -7.67 12.68
N THR A 140 21.95 -7.55 13.98
CA THR A 140 21.18 -6.44 14.56
C THR A 140 21.89 -5.08 14.52
N LYS A 141 23.21 -5.11 14.42
CA LYS A 141 24.07 -3.93 14.46
C LYS A 141 24.42 -3.46 13.04
N PRO A 142 24.65 -2.14 12.85
CA PRO A 142 25.14 -1.60 11.58
C PRO A 142 26.52 -2.14 11.19
N PHE A 143 26.79 -2.24 9.89
CA PHE A 143 28.06 -2.67 9.33
C PHE A 143 28.48 -1.79 8.14
N LYS A 144 29.80 -1.68 7.92
CA LYS A 144 30.39 -0.85 6.87
C LYS A 144 30.80 -1.72 5.69
N THR A 145 30.40 -1.33 4.48
CA THR A 145 30.84 -1.95 3.23
C THR A 145 32.12 -1.29 2.71
N ALA A 146 32.86 -1.98 1.83
CA ALA A 146 34.16 -1.50 1.35
C ALA A 146 34.09 -0.21 0.51
N ASP A 147 32.92 0.13 -0.02
CA ASP A 147 32.60 1.39 -0.71
C ASP A 147 32.29 2.56 0.24
N GLY A 148 32.44 2.35 1.56
CA GLY A 148 32.33 3.38 2.58
C GLY A 148 30.92 3.66 3.10
N TYR A 149 29.91 2.97 2.57
CA TYR A 149 28.55 3.04 3.09
C TYR A 149 28.42 2.28 4.42
N VAL A 150 27.56 2.77 5.31
CA VAL A 150 27.16 2.03 6.52
C VAL A 150 25.68 1.69 6.42
N TRP A 151 25.40 0.40 6.50
CA TRP A 151 24.05 -0.16 6.38
C TRP A 151 23.63 -0.81 7.68
N LYS A 152 22.33 -0.80 7.95
CA LYS A 152 21.69 -1.61 8.98
C LYS A 152 20.59 -2.45 8.37
N PHE A 153 20.60 -3.74 8.70
CA PHE A 153 19.54 -4.67 8.34
C PHE A 153 18.26 -4.37 9.12
N LEU A 154 17.11 -4.37 8.46
CA LEU A 154 15.80 -4.21 9.11
C LEU A 154 15.05 -5.54 9.16
N TYR A 155 14.77 -6.13 7.99
CA TYR A 155 14.02 -7.38 7.90
C TYR A 155 14.22 -8.08 6.55
N THR A 156 13.80 -9.35 6.48
CA THR A 156 13.73 -10.15 5.25
C THR A 156 12.26 -10.41 4.91
N LEU A 157 11.88 -10.17 3.66
CA LEU A 157 10.55 -10.55 3.18
C LEU A 157 10.49 -12.06 2.93
N SER A 158 9.49 -12.71 3.53
CA SER A 158 9.19 -14.10 3.19
C SER A 158 8.62 -14.22 1.78
N ALA A 159 8.81 -15.38 1.14
CA ALA A 159 8.20 -15.66 -0.17
C ALA A 159 6.67 -15.51 -0.15
N ALA A 160 6.02 -15.90 0.96
CA ALA A 160 4.58 -15.74 1.15
C ALA A 160 4.17 -14.26 1.19
N ARG A 161 4.88 -13.41 1.94
CA ARG A 161 4.62 -11.97 1.98
C ARG A 161 4.91 -11.30 0.64
N ALA A 162 6.01 -11.66 0.00
CA ALA A 162 6.36 -11.12 -1.31
C ALA A 162 5.30 -11.47 -2.36
N SER A 163 4.84 -12.73 -2.40
CA SER A 163 3.75 -13.17 -3.28
C SER A 163 2.42 -12.44 -3.03
N LYS A 164 2.16 -12.02 -1.79
CA LYS A 164 0.95 -11.28 -1.43
C LYS A 164 1.06 -9.77 -1.62
N PHE A 165 2.20 -9.14 -1.38
CA PHE A 165 2.24 -7.69 -1.21
C PHE A 165 3.39 -6.98 -1.94
N LEU A 166 4.41 -7.69 -2.39
CA LEU A 166 5.44 -7.05 -3.21
C LEU A 166 4.84 -6.72 -4.59
N SER A 167 5.08 -5.50 -5.05
CA SER A 167 4.67 -5.05 -6.39
C SER A 167 5.83 -4.34 -7.10
N ALA A 168 5.58 -3.84 -8.31
CA ALA A 168 6.57 -3.04 -9.03
C ALA A 168 6.95 -1.77 -8.26
N ASN A 169 5.98 -1.16 -7.56
CA ASN A 169 6.12 0.16 -6.96
C ASN A 169 6.15 0.17 -5.44
N PHE A 170 5.80 -0.95 -4.78
CA PHE A 170 5.65 -1.01 -3.32
C PHE A 170 6.29 -2.24 -2.69
N VAL A 171 6.82 -2.05 -1.49
CA VAL A 171 7.42 -3.06 -0.61
C VAL A 171 6.60 -3.13 0.69
N PRO A 172 6.20 -4.32 1.16
CA PRO A 172 5.50 -4.45 2.43
C PRO A 172 6.44 -4.25 3.61
N VAL A 173 5.94 -3.56 4.63
CA VAL A 173 6.66 -3.28 5.88
C VAL A 173 5.74 -3.56 7.06
N GLU A 174 6.30 -3.99 8.19
CA GLU A 174 5.52 -4.19 9.41
C GLU A 174 6.39 -4.08 10.66
N LYS A 175 5.74 -3.86 11.79
CA LYS A 175 6.30 -4.15 13.11
C LYS A 175 5.79 -5.52 13.54
N ILE A 176 6.70 -6.41 13.94
CA ILE A 176 6.32 -7.70 14.50
C ILE A 176 5.85 -7.47 15.93
N LEU A 177 4.60 -7.85 16.20
CA LEU A 177 4.01 -7.85 17.54
C LEU A 177 4.38 -9.13 18.28
N ASP A 178 4.15 -9.16 19.59
CA ASP A 178 4.40 -10.35 20.39
C ASP A 178 3.45 -11.52 20.02
N SER A 179 3.92 -12.75 20.28
CA SER A 179 3.16 -13.96 19.92
C SER A 179 1.80 -14.09 20.59
N ALA A 180 1.57 -13.49 21.77
CA ALA A 180 0.28 -13.54 22.45
C ALA A 180 -0.73 -12.66 21.71
N THR A 181 -0.32 -11.46 21.31
CA THR A 181 -1.12 -10.55 20.46
C THR A 181 -1.42 -11.15 19.09
N LEU A 182 -0.45 -11.85 18.48
CA LEU A 182 -0.67 -12.53 17.19
C LEU A 182 -1.52 -13.82 17.30
N GLY A 183 -1.69 -14.37 18.50
CA GLY A 183 -2.35 -15.66 18.70
C GLY A 183 -1.64 -16.85 18.03
N ARG A 184 -0.35 -16.69 17.66
CA ARG A 184 0.46 -17.72 17.00
C ARG A 184 1.96 -17.54 17.27
N ALA A 185 2.72 -18.60 17.07
CA ALA A 185 4.18 -18.55 17.14
C ALA A 185 4.78 -17.70 15.99
N HIS A 186 5.94 -17.10 16.26
CA HIS A 186 6.71 -16.39 15.23
C HIS A 186 7.35 -17.35 14.25
N THR A 187 7.36 -16.97 12.98
CA THR A 187 8.21 -17.62 11.97
C THR A 187 9.68 -17.27 12.21
N VAL A 188 10.60 -18.00 11.57
CA VAL A 188 12.05 -17.74 11.67
C VAL A 188 12.40 -16.31 11.24
N LEU A 189 11.78 -15.80 10.18
CA LEU A 189 12.04 -14.44 9.68
C LEU A 189 11.46 -13.36 10.61
N GLU A 190 10.29 -13.61 11.21
CA GLU A 190 9.70 -12.72 12.22
C GLU A 190 10.55 -12.68 13.49
N ALA A 191 11.06 -13.82 13.94
CA ALA A 191 11.98 -13.89 15.08
C ALA A 191 13.29 -13.13 14.79
N GLN A 192 13.82 -13.22 13.57
CA GLN A 192 14.99 -12.46 13.15
C GLN A 192 14.72 -10.94 13.11
N GLN A 193 13.55 -10.51 12.68
CA GLN A 193 13.15 -9.11 12.75
C GLN A 193 12.97 -8.66 14.22
N LEU A 194 12.35 -9.48 15.08
CA LEU A 194 12.22 -9.18 16.51
C LEU A 194 13.58 -8.98 17.18
N LEU A 195 14.61 -9.77 16.84
CA LEU A 195 15.97 -9.52 17.34
C LEU A 195 16.48 -8.13 16.97
N VAL A 196 16.19 -7.64 15.76
CA VAL A 196 16.51 -6.27 15.36
C VAL A 196 15.71 -5.26 16.18
N GLN A 197 14.39 -5.49 16.34
CA GLN A 197 13.49 -4.61 17.08
C GLN A 197 13.87 -4.47 18.56
N ASP A 198 14.17 -5.58 19.24
CA ASP A 198 14.45 -5.61 20.68
C ASP A 198 15.86 -5.13 21.02
N SER A 199 16.75 -5.14 20.01
CA SER A 199 18.12 -4.61 20.13
C SER A 199 18.25 -3.13 19.80
N SER A 200 17.15 -2.47 19.39
CA SER A 200 17.16 -1.05 19.09
C SER A 200 17.49 -0.24 20.35
N VAL A 201 18.23 0.86 20.18
CA VAL A 201 18.62 1.73 21.29
C VAL A 201 18.03 3.12 21.05
N PRO A 202 17.09 3.56 21.92
CA PRO A 202 16.53 4.91 21.88
C PRO A 202 17.58 6.03 22.02
N GLY A 203 17.30 7.18 21.38
CA GLY A 203 18.10 8.40 21.52
C GLY A 203 19.54 8.26 20.99
N GLN A 204 19.71 7.54 19.87
CA GLN A 204 20.99 7.42 19.17
C GLN A 204 21.21 8.59 18.22
N ILE A 205 22.45 9.07 18.14
CA ILE A 205 22.89 9.93 17.05
C ILE A 205 23.34 9.01 15.91
N ILE A 206 22.61 9.04 14.80
CA ILE A 206 22.88 8.17 13.65
C ILE A 206 23.67 8.86 12.54
N GLY A 207 23.82 10.18 12.61
CA GLY A 207 24.64 10.92 11.68
C GLY A 207 24.88 12.37 12.11
N ILE A 208 25.76 13.05 11.39
CA ILE A 208 26.01 14.49 11.54
C ILE A 208 26.05 15.09 10.14
N ALA A 209 25.08 15.94 9.82
CA ALA A 209 25.04 16.64 8.55
C ALA A 209 25.81 17.96 8.63
N LEU A 210 26.80 18.11 7.76
CA LEU A 210 27.54 19.35 7.60
C LEU A 210 26.65 20.39 6.90
N THR A 211 26.44 21.54 7.52
CA THR A 211 25.65 22.66 6.96
C THR A 211 26.55 23.77 6.41
N ALA A 212 27.78 23.91 6.94
CA ALA A 212 28.82 24.75 6.37
C ALA A 212 30.21 24.14 6.66
N GLY A 213 31.07 24.06 5.64
CA GLY A 213 32.44 23.54 5.81
C GLY A 213 33.43 24.50 6.46
N GLY A 214 33.07 25.78 6.56
CA GLY A 214 33.97 26.84 7.01
C GLY A 214 35.16 27.06 6.09
N SER A 215 36.19 27.76 6.59
CA SER A 215 37.41 28.05 5.83
C SER A 215 38.63 28.23 6.73
N GLY A 216 39.83 28.13 6.15
CA GLY A 216 41.10 28.37 6.84
C GLY A 216 41.61 27.22 7.70
N TYR A 217 40.97 26.04 7.64
CA TYR A 217 41.41 24.88 8.41
C TYR A 217 42.75 24.33 7.88
N THR A 218 43.75 24.25 8.76
CA THR A 218 45.08 23.67 8.46
C THR A 218 45.24 22.26 9.03
N SER A 219 44.39 21.89 9.99
CA SER A 219 44.19 20.52 10.46
C SER A 219 42.70 20.29 10.73
N ALA A 220 42.28 19.03 10.85
CA ALA A 220 40.90 18.71 11.21
C ALA A 220 40.56 19.31 12.58
N PRO A 221 39.42 20.01 12.72
CA PRO A 221 38.95 20.47 14.04
C PRO A 221 38.43 19.30 14.87
N THR A 222 38.48 19.44 16.19
CA THR A 222 37.80 18.53 17.11
C THR A 222 36.29 18.75 17.02
N VAL A 223 35.54 17.65 16.90
CA VAL A 223 34.07 17.65 16.90
C VAL A 223 33.59 17.32 18.31
N THR A 224 32.88 18.24 18.94
CA THR A 224 32.26 18.03 20.25
C THR A 224 30.76 17.91 20.09
N ILE A 225 30.19 16.81 20.57
CA ILE A 225 28.74 16.60 20.63
C ILE A 225 28.26 17.01 22.01
N ASN A 226 27.43 18.04 22.08
CA ASN A 226 26.77 18.48 23.31
C ASN A 226 25.32 17.99 23.30
N GLY A 227 24.80 17.56 24.45
CA GLY A 227 23.43 17.07 24.56
C GLY A 227 23.16 16.43 25.91
N ASP A 228 21.98 15.85 26.06
CA ASP A 228 21.52 15.14 27.25
C ASP A 228 21.87 13.64 27.25
N GLY A 229 22.31 13.10 26.12
CA GLY A 229 22.81 11.74 25.99
C GLY A 229 24.31 11.59 26.24
N VAL A 230 24.82 10.37 26.05
CA VAL A 230 26.22 10.01 26.30
C VAL A 230 26.82 9.16 25.19
N ARG A 231 28.15 9.16 25.11
CA ARG A 231 28.98 8.22 24.33
C ARG A 231 28.84 8.31 22.80
N ALA A 232 28.28 9.38 22.27
CA ALA A 232 28.43 9.68 20.85
C ALA A 232 29.82 10.29 20.60
N ALA A 233 30.47 9.89 19.52
CA ALA A 233 31.79 10.39 19.12
C ALA A 233 31.89 10.47 17.59
N ALA A 234 32.57 11.51 17.09
CA ALA A 234 32.67 11.79 15.66
C ALA A 234 34.00 12.45 15.30
N THR A 235 34.42 12.24 14.05
CA THR A 235 35.64 12.82 13.47
C THR A 235 35.31 13.65 12.25
N ALA A 236 35.86 14.87 12.18
CA ALA A 236 35.81 15.72 10.99
C ALA A 236 36.98 15.40 10.04
N THR A 237 36.72 15.44 8.74
CA THR A 237 37.75 15.42 7.69
C THR A 237 37.77 16.76 6.98
N ILE A 238 38.97 17.27 6.70
CA ILE A 238 39.16 18.51 5.93
C ILE A 238 39.74 18.21 4.54
N SER A 239 39.41 19.06 3.57
CA SER A 239 40.03 19.09 2.26
C SER A 239 39.96 20.52 1.72
N GLY A 240 41.04 21.02 1.12
CA GLY A 240 41.07 22.38 0.57
C GLY A 240 40.83 23.50 1.59
N GLY A 241 41.15 23.27 2.87
CA GLY A 241 40.99 24.27 3.93
C GLY A 241 39.59 24.37 4.54
N ALA A 242 38.67 23.47 4.19
CA ALA A 242 37.32 23.38 4.73
C ALA A 242 37.03 21.97 5.28
N VAL A 243 36.12 21.86 6.25
CA VAL A 243 35.52 20.58 6.65
C VAL A 243 34.65 20.09 5.50
N VAL A 244 34.85 18.84 5.08
CA VAL A 244 34.15 18.26 3.92
C VAL A 244 33.27 17.05 4.28
N LYS A 245 33.55 16.39 5.41
CA LYS A 245 32.69 15.33 5.96
C LYS A 245 32.91 15.17 7.46
N ILE A 246 31.88 14.67 8.12
CA ILE A 246 31.89 14.28 9.53
C ILE A 246 31.33 12.86 9.59
N GLU A 247 32.06 11.95 10.22
CA GLU A 247 31.68 10.55 10.36
C GLU A 247 31.66 10.20 11.84
N LEU A 248 30.70 9.39 12.28
CA LEU A 248 30.70 8.86 13.63
C LEU A 248 31.87 7.87 13.77
N ASP A 249 32.57 7.93 14.90
CA ASP A 249 33.76 7.12 15.13
C ASP A 249 33.39 5.63 15.23
N SER A 250 34.27 4.71 14.83
CA SER A 250 33.97 3.29 14.99
C SER A 250 33.98 2.89 16.47
N SER A 251 33.01 2.07 16.89
CA SER A 251 33.04 1.39 18.20
C SER A 251 33.36 -0.10 18.01
N THR A 252 33.80 -0.78 19.06
CA THR A 252 33.98 -2.25 19.05
C THR A 252 32.64 -2.97 18.90
N ASP A 253 31.57 -2.34 19.38
CA ASP A 253 30.24 -2.91 19.36
C ASP A 253 29.55 -2.76 18.02
N SER A 254 29.60 -1.58 17.42
CA SER A 254 29.02 -1.29 16.11
C SER A 254 29.96 -0.37 15.34
N THR A 255 29.94 -0.43 14.01
CA THR A 255 30.84 0.37 13.17
C THR A 255 30.67 1.90 13.31
N MET A 256 29.81 2.37 14.23
CA MET A 256 29.51 3.77 14.56
C MET A 256 29.31 3.95 16.07
N SER A 257 29.86 5.02 16.65
CA SER A 257 29.72 5.41 18.06
C SER A 257 28.50 6.32 18.19
N MET A 258 27.31 5.73 18.09
CA MET A 258 26.04 6.45 18.03
C MET A 258 25.60 7.05 19.38
N GLY A 259 26.23 6.62 20.48
CA GLY A 259 25.80 6.99 21.83
C GLY A 259 24.41 6.46 22.18
N GLN A 260 23.76 7.07 23.17
CA GLN A 260 22.40 6.73 23.61
C GLN A 260 21.81 7.84 24.49
N GLY A 261 20.47 7.88 24.54
CA GLY A 261 19.72 8.76 25.45
C GLY A 261 19.70 10.23 25.06
N TYR A 262 20.05 10.58 23.83
CA TYR A 262 19.93 11.94 23.31
C TYR A 262 18.47 12.23 22.91
N ASN A 263 17.88 13.29 23.48
CA ASN A 263 16.66 13.92 22.97
C ASN A 263 16.99 15.23 22.23
N PHE A 264 18.07 15.89 22.66
CA PHE A 264 18.57 17.12 22.03
C PHE A 264 20.09 17.06 21.95
N ALA A 265 20.64 17.41 20.78
CA ALA A 265 22.09 17.46 20.61
C ALA A 265 22.51 18.56 19.62
N SER A 266 23.72 19.07 19.80
CA SER A 266 24.36 20.03 18.91
C SER A 266 25.84 19.69 18.71
N VAL A 267 26.41 20.20 17.61
CA VAL A 267 27.82 20.02 17.28
C VAL A 267 28.57 21.34 17.45
N ALA A 268 29.71 21.29 18.13
CA ALA A 268 30.66 22.39 18.20
C ALA A 268 32.00 21.97 17.61
N PHE A 269 32.68 22.91 16.95
CA PHE A 269 34.02 22.72 16.40
C PHE A 269 35.03 23.54 17.20
N SER A 270 36.18 22.94 17.50
CA SER A 270 37.30 23.65 18.13
C SER A 270 38.65 23.23 17.55
N GLY A 271 39.62 24.14 17.56
CA GLY A 271 40.94 23.90 16.96
C GLY A 271 40.93 23.92 15.43
N GLY A 272 41.97 23.35 14.81
CA GLY A 272 42.10 23.24 13.34
C GLY A 272 42.53 24.52 12.61
N GLY A 273 42.58 25.67 13.28
CA GLY A 273 43.05 26.95 12.72
C GLY A 273 42.05 27.66 11.79
N GLY A 274 40.89 27.06 11.51
CA GLY A 274 39.83 27.62 10.68
C GLY A 274 38.64 28.16 11.48
N THR A 275 37.65 28.70 10.76
CA THR A 275 36.42 29.27 11.33
C THR A 275 35.19 28.91 10.50
N ASN A 276 34.01 29.10 11.10
CA ASN A 276 32.69 29.01 10.45
C ASN A 276 32.30 27.62 9.90
N ALA A 277 32.85 26.53 10.43
CA ALA A 277 32.25 25.22 10.24
C ALA A 277 30.96 25.11 11.07
N ALA A 278 29.90 24.55 10.48
CA ALA A 278 28.61 24.32 11.11
C ALA A 278 28.03 22.97 10.68
N ALA A 279 27.34 22.31 11.60
CA ALA A 279 26.71 21.02 11.37
C ALA A 279 25.48 20.86 12.26
N ARG A 280 24.58 19.95 11.89
CA ARG A 280 23.50 19.47 12.73
C ARG A 280 23.65 17.98 13.03
N VAL A 281 23.17 17.59 14.20
CA VAL A 281 23.03 16.18 14.57
C VAL A 281 21.81 15.61 13.85
N ILE A 282 21.89 14.33 13.46
CA ILE A 282 20.75 13.53 13.02
C ILE A 282 20.43 12.53 14.12
N LEU A 283 19.26 12.66 14.73
CA LEU A 283 18.76 11.72 15.73
C LEU A 283 18.05 10.55 15.07
N GLY A 284 18.22 9.37 15.64
CA GLY A 284 17.40 8.23 15.30
C GLY A 284 15.96 8.37 15.80
N PRO A 285 15.05 7.51 15.34
CA PRO A 285 13.69 7.45 15.85
C PRO A 285 13.64 7.26 17.37
N ASP A 286 12.56 7.72 18.01
CA ASP A 286 12.39 7.70 19.46
C ASP A 286 12.58 6.30 20.09
N SER A 287 12.15 5.24 19.40
CA SER A 287 12.29 3.85 19.87
C SER A 287 13.62 3.19 19.46
N GLY A 288 14.52 3.95 18.82
CA GLY A 288 15.77 3.48 18.27
C GLY A 288 15.63 2.91 16.86
N MET A 289 16.70 3.00 16.09
CA MET A 289 16.71 2.54 14.69
C MET A 289 16.46 1.03 14.58
N GLY A 290 15.43 0.65 13.84
CA GLY A 290 15.04 -0.74 13.57
C GLY A 290 13.98 -1.30 14.52
N ASN A 291 13.42 -0.47 15.42
CA ASN A 291 12.35 -0.89 16.32
C ASN A 291 11.00 -1.00 15.60
N ASP A 292 10.69 -0.03 14.76
CA ASP A 292 9.48 -0.01 13.95
C ASP A 292 9.81 0.50 12.54
N PRO A 293 10.10 -0.42 11.61
CA PRO A 293 10.40 -0.08 10.22
C PRO A 293 9.34 0.78 9.54
N ARG A 294 8.11 0.84 10.06
CA ARG A 294 7.07 1.73 9.54
C ARG A 294 7.37 3.20 9.85
N ASP A 295 7.97 3.51 10.99
CA ASP A 295 8.35 4.88 11.35
C ASP A 295 9.62 5.31 10.62
N GLU A 296 10.63 4.44 10.64
CA GLU A 296 11.94 4.71 10.03
C GLU A 296 11.85 4.89 8.51
N LEU A 297 10.92 4.17 7.88
CA LEU A 297 10.68 4.23 6.43
C LEU A 297 9.44 5.07 6.08
N LYS A 298 8.92 5.88 7.03
CA LYS A 298 7.81 6.83 6.82
C LYS A 298 6.60 6.24 6.11
N SER A 299 6.19 5.04 6.53
CA SER A 299 5.08 4.30 5.92
C SER A 299 3.74 4.91 6.30
N THR A 300 3.13 5.67 5.40
CA THR A 300 1.76 6.19 5.51
C THR A 300 0.77 5.54 4.55
N SER A 301 1.12 4.37 4.01
CA SER A 301 0.30 3.64 3.03
C SER A 301 -0.09 2.24 3.50
N LEU A 302 -1.30 1.81 3.18
CA LEU A 302 -1.75 0.41 3.31
C LEU A 302 -2.01 -0.21 1.96
N MET A 303 -1.63 -1.47 1.83
CA MET A 303 -2.00 -2.32 0.72
C MET A 303 -3.00 -3.38 1.19
N PHE A 304 -4.14 -3.44 0.51
CA PHE A 304 -5.06 -4.57 0.55
C PHE A 304 -4.75 -5.49 -0.61
N ASN A 305 -4.80 -6.80 -0.38
CA ASN A 305 -4.75 -7.81 -1.44
C ASN A 305 -6.01 -8.70 -1.42
N THR A 306 -6.50 -9.03 -2.61
CA THR A 306 -7.39 -10.16 -2.82
C THR A 306 -7.01 -10.92 -4.09
N LYS A 307 -7.23 -12.24 -4.08
CA LYS A 307 -6.93 -13.13 -5.21
C LYS A 307 -8.18 -13.94 -5.63
N PRO A 308 -9.14 -13.33 -6.35
CA PRO A 308 -10.26 -14.09 -6.89
C PRO A 308 -9.76 -15.08 -7.93
N ALA A 309 -10.29 -16.30 -7.90
CA ALA A 309 -9.93 -17.39 -8.78
C ALA A 309 -11.16 -17.95 -9.50
N GLY A 310 -11.13 -17.94 -10.84
CA GLY A 310 -12.24 -18.42 -11.65
C GLY A 310 -13.58 -17.77 -11.26
N ILE A 311 -14.59 -18.60 -10.96
CA ILE A 311 -15.97 -18.15 -10.71
C ILE A 311 -16.31 -17.91 -9.23
N GLU A 312 -15.46 -18.31 -8.26
CA GLU A 312 -15.69 -18.11 -6.81
C GLU A 312 -17.13 -18.43 -6.35
N ASP A 313 -17.54 -19.70 -6.42
CA ASP A 313 -18.93 -20.14 -6.14
C ASP A 313 -19.99 -19.47 -7.02
N SER A 314 -19.63 -19.16 -8.27
CA SER A 314 -20.44 -18.40 -9.25
C SER A 314 -20.62 -16.92 -8.92
N ASN A 315 -19.95 -16.38 -7.89
CA ASN A 315 -20.09 -14.98 -7.50
C ASN A 315 -19.29 -14.03 -8.39
N PHE A 316 -18.29 -14.54 -9.09
CA PHE A 316 -17.39 -13.78 -9.94
C PHE A 316 -17.63 -14.12 -11.41
N ILE A 317 -17.95 -13.09 -12.20
CA ILE A 317 -18.26 -13.24 -13.62
C ILE A 317 -17.01 -13.54 -14.45
N ILE A 318 -17.17 -14.37 -15.49
CA ILE A 318 -16.15 -14.72 -16.48
C ILE A 318 -16.64 -14.39 -17.88
N GLY A 319 -15.72 -14.23 -18.84
CA GLY A 319 -16.10 -13.87 -20.21
C GLY A 319 -16.59 -12.43 -20.35
N GLN A 320 -16.33 -11.60 -19.34
CA GLN A 320 -16.54 -10.17 -19.34
C GLN A 320 -15.29 -9.43 -18.88
N ASP A 321 -15.25 -8.16 -19.26
CA ASP A 321 -14.26 -7.21 -18.78
C ASP A 321 -14.74 -6.50 -17.52
N PHE A 322 -13.79 -6.07 -16.70
CA PHE A 322 -14.02 -5.02 -15.70
C PHE A 322 -13.02 -3.87 -15.91
N ARG A 323 -13.46 -2.66 -15.57
CA ARG A 323 -12.67 -1.42 -15.71
C ARG A 323 -12.56 -0.64 -14.42
N GLN A 324 -13.27 -1.05 -13.37
CA GLN A 324 -13.23 -0.39 -12.08
C GLN A 324 -12.90 -1.37 -10.96
N VAL A 325 -12.11 -0.90 -9.99
CA VAL A 325 -11.86 -1.57 -8.72
C VAL A 325 -12.25 -0.64 -7.57
N ALA A 326 -12.83 -1.20 -6.52
CA ALA A 326 -13.26 -0.46 -5.34
C ALA A 326 -12.83 -1.15 -4.05
N LEU A 327 -12.52 -0.38 -3.00
CA LEU A 327 -12.49 -0.91 -1.64
C LEU A 327 -13.79 -0.51 -0.92
N ILE A 328 -14.45 -1.49 -0.32
CA ILE A 328 -15.77 -1.36 0.29
C ILE A 328 -15.69 -1.87 1.73
N ARG A 329 -16.12 -1.04 2.69
CA ARG A 329 -16.22 -1.39 4.11
C ARG A 329 -17.68 -1.68 4.47
N ASP A 330 -17.90 -2.76 5.20
CA ASP A 330 -19.17 -3.18 5.80
C ASP A 330 -20.37 -3.28 4.83
N PRO A 331 -20.27 -4.02 3.71
CA PRO A 331 -21.44 -4.31 2.88
C PRO A 331 -22.48 -5.14 3.65
N LYS A 332 -23.75 -5.01 3.25
CA LYS A 332 -24.92 -5.68 3.82
C LYS A 332 -25.54 -6.64 2.80
N LYS A 333 -26.37 -7.56 3.29
CA LYS A 333 -27.24 -8.41 2.47
C LYS A 333 -28.39 -7.59 1.84
N PRO A 334 -28.95 -8.00 0.67
CA PRO A 334 -29.90 -7.20 -0.10
C PRO A 334 -31.30 -7.05 0.51
N THR A 335 -31.78 -8.03 1.26
CA THR A 335 -33.17 -8.08 1.75
C THR A 335 -33.31 -7.92 3.27
N THR A 336 -32.20 -8.05 4.00
CA THR A 336 -32.12 -7.89 5.45
C THR A 336 -31.01 -6.91 5.78
N ASP A 337 -31.23 -6.01 6.75
CA ASP A 337 -30.17 -5.16 7.28
C ASP A 337 -29.24 -5.96 8.20
N SER A 338 -28.49 -6.86 7.58
CA SER A 338 -27.52 -7.76 8.21
C SER A 338 -26.23 -7.73 7.43
N ASP A 339 -25.11 -7.90 8.13
CA ASP A 339 -23.79 -7.88 7.52
C ASP A 339 -23.61 -8.96 6.47
N PHE A 340 -22.90 -8.60 5.40
CA PHE A 340 -22.39 -9.56 4.44
C PHE A 340 -21.05 -10.13 4.94
N SER A 341 -20.98 -11.45 5.08
CA SER A 341 -19.86 -12.16 5.73
C SER A 341 -19.22 -13.26 4.88
N ASN A 342 -19.72 -13.51 3.67
CA ASN A 342 -19.16 -14.54 2.80
C ASN A 342 -17.86 -14.05 2.15
N SER A 343 -16.97 -14.98 1.77
CA SER A 343 -15.67 -14.60 1.18
C SER A 343 -15.77 -13.94 -0.20
N SER A 344 -16.82 -14.25 -0.97
CA SER A 344 -17.17 -13.64 -2.25
C SER A 344 -18.69 -13.43 -2.29
N GLY A 345 -19.14 -12.47 -3.09
CA GLY A 345 -20.56 -12.26 -3.36
C GLY A 345 -20.81 -11.55 -4.69
N LYS A 346 -21.90 -11.92 -5.35
CA LYS A 346 -22.38 -11.25 -6.54
C LYS A 346 -23.23 -10.02 -6.17
N VAL A 347 -22.92 -8.89 -6.78
CA VAL A 347 -23.59 -7.61 -6.53
C VAL A 347 -24.69 -7.33 -7.57
N LEU A 348 -24.57 -7.94 -8.75
CA LEU A 348 -25.52 -7.80 -9.85
C LEU A 348 -26.91 -8.25 -9.44
N ARG A 349 -27.88 -7.72 -10.18
CA ARG A 349 -29.25 -8.20 -10.21
C ARG A 349 -29.44 -9.05 -11.46
N PHE A 350 -30.41 -9.93 -11.48
CA PHE A 350 -30.77 -10.66 -12.69
C PHE A 350 -32.22 -10.50 -13.07
N LEU A 351 -32.49 -10.52 -14.38
CA LEU A 351 -33.81 -10.76 -14.95
C LEU A 351 -33.96 -12.26 -15.20
N LYS A 352 -35.11 -12.84 -14.89
CA LYS A 352 -35.39 -14.26 -15.16
C LYS A 352 -36.28 -14.42 -16.39
N LEU A 353 -35.89 -15.30 -17.29
CA LEU A 353 -36.60 -15.61 -18.53
C LEU A 353 -37.50 -16.83 -18.36
N GLN A 354 -38.54 -16.92 -19.20
CA GLN A 354 -39.43 -18.10 -19.26
C GLN A 354 -38.74 -19.34 -19.86
N ALA A 355 -37.65 -19.14 -20.61
CA ALA A 355 -36.86 -20.17 -21.25
C ALA A 355 -35.37 -19.91 -21.02
N ALA A 356 -34.52 -20.89 -21.33
CA ALA A 356 -33.07 -20.72 -21.27
C ALA A 356 -32.63 -19.48 -22.08
N ALA A 357 -31.78 -18.67 -21.48
CA ALA A 357 -31.22 -17.49 -22.07
C ALA A 357 -30.19 -17.86 -23.15
N ASN A 358 -30.22 -17.13 -24.27
CA ASN A 358 -29.22 -17.29 -25.31
C ASN A 358 -27.92 -16.59 -24.90
N ALA A 359 -26.78 -17.27 -25.05
CA ALA A 359 -25.47 -16.73 -24.71
C ALA A 359 -25.13 -15.42 -25.47
N ASN A 360 -25.73 -15.16 -26.63
CA ASN A 360 -25.55 -13.92 -27.38
C ASN A 360 -26.16 -12.68 -26.68
N PHE A 361 -26.87 -12.85 -25.58
CA PHE A 361 -27.23 -11.72 -24.71
C PHE A 361 -26.01 -11.17 -23.94
N LEU A 362 -24.95 -11.97 -23.75
CA LEU A 362 -23.74 -11.53 -23.07
C LEU A 362 -23.13 -10.31 -23.78
N ASP A 363 -22.74 -9.30 -23.00
CA ASP A 363 -22.16 -8.03 -23.48
C ASP A 363 -23.12 -7.19 -24.37
N ALA A 364 -24.40 -7.59 -24.45
CA ALA A 364 -25.39 -6.84 -25.20
C ALA A 364 -26.13 -5.84 -24.31
N THR A 365 -26.51 -4.70 -24.91
CA THR A 365 -27.58 -3.87 -24.35
C THR A 365 -28.93 -4.50 -24.68
N ILE A 366 -29.69 -4.88 -23.65
CA ILE A 366 -31.06 -5.34 -23.79
C ILE A 366 -32.05 -4.18 -23.68
N THR A 367 -33.20 -4.30 -24.35
CA THR A 367 -34.32 -3.34 -24.31
C THR A 367 -35.64 -4.06 -24.06
N GLY A 368 -36.42 -3.59 -23.08
CA GLY A 368 -37.80 -4.03 -22.82
C GLY A 368 -38.76 -3.49 -23.86
N GLY A 369 -39.57 -4.37 -24.45
CA GLY A 369 -40.48 -4.04 -25.54
C GLY A 369 -41.66 -3.18 -25.11
N THR A 370 -42.09 -3.29 -23.85
CA THR A 370 -43.21 -2.50 -23.30
C THR A 370 -42.70 -1.34 -22.48
N SER A 371 -41.76 -1.59 -21.57
CA SER A 371 -41.22 -0.58 -20.66
C SER A 371 -40.28 0.41 -21.35
N GLY A 372 -39.63 -0.01 -22.44
CA GLY A 372 -38.50 0.68 -23.04
C GLY A 372 -37.28 0.75 -22.12
N ALA A 373 -37.23 -0.08 -21.07
CA ALA A 373 -36.10 -0.16 -20.15
C ALA A 373 -34.87 -0.73 -20.83
N LYS A 374 -33.68 -0.21 -20.49
CA LYS A 374 -32.40 -0.68 -21.04
C LYS A 374 -31.45 -1.13 -19.95
N ALA A 375 -30.64 -2.13 -20.24
CA ALA A 375 -29.59 -2.63 -19.35
C ALA A 375 -28.45 -3.28 -20.14
N LEU A 376 -27.27 -3.35 -19.53
CA LEU A 376 -26.09 -4.05 -20.05
C LEU A 376 -26.02 -5.42 -19.36
N VAL A 377 -25.88 -6.49 -20.14
CA VAL A 377 -25.83 -7.86 -19.61
C VAL A 377 -24.39 -8.27 -19.35
N ASP A 378 -24.07 -8.47 -18.08
CA ASP A 378 -22.76 -8.88 -17.61
C ASP A 378 -22.60 -10.41 -17.59
N GLU A 379 -23.67 -11.17 -17.42
CA GLU A 379 -23.56 -12.64 -17.39
C GLU A 379 -24.88 -13.29 -17.79
N VAL A 380 -24.76 -14.43 -18.46
CA VAL A 380 -25.86 -15.30 -18.84
C VAL A 380 -25.68 -16.62 -18.11
N ASP A 381 -26.61 -16.97 -17.23
CA ASP A 381 -26.60 -18.22 -16.47
C ASP A 381 -27.96 -18.91 -16.56
N SER A 382 -28.03 -20.02 -17.30
CA SER A 382 -29.27 -20.76 -17.55
C SER A 382 -30.40 -19.87 -18.08
N ASP A 383 -31.39 -19.53 -17.26
CA ASP A 383 -32.54 -18.68 -17.58
C ASP A 383 -32.41 -17.27 -16.98
N ARG A 384 -31.22 -16.90 -16.48
CA ARG A 384 -30.94 -15.63 -15.81
C ARG A 384 -30.03 -14.76 -16.65
N LEU A 385 -30.40 -13.49 -16.75
CA LEU A 385 -29.56 -12.43 -17.32
C LEU A 385 -29.13 -11.50 -16.19
N TYR A 386 -27.89 -11.64 -15.74
CA TYR A 386 -27.29 -10.73 -14.77
C TYR A 386 -26.91 -9.43 -15.47
N PHE A 387 -27.31 -8.31 -14.89
CA PHE A 387 -27.23 -7.02 -15.58
C PHE A 387 -26.94 -5.87 -14.62
N HIS A 388 -26.46 -4.79 -15.21
CA HIS A 388 -26.42 -3.49 -14.57
C HIS A 388 -27.02 -2.40 -15.47
N GLN A 389 -27.26 -1.24 -14.86
CA GLN A 389 -27.78 -0.05 -15.54
C GLN A 389 -26.87 1.13 -15.24
N THR A 390 -26.80 2.06 -16.18
CA THR A 390 -25.99 3.27 -16.09
C THR A 390 -26.88 4.49 -16.34
N GLU A 391 -26.30 5.68 -16.20
CA GLU A 391 -27.00 6.92 -16.58
C GLU A 391 -27.40 6.90 -18.07
N ASP A 392 -26.63 6.22 -18.93
CA ASP A 392 -26.91 6.09 -20.37
C ASP A 392 -28.05 5.12 -20.68
N THR A 393 -28.25 4.08 -19.84
CA THR A 393 -29.41 3.18 -19.99
C THR A 393 -30.69 3.76 -19.39
N GLY A 394 -30.57 4.83 -18.59
CA GLY A 394 -31.69 5.65 -18.11
C GLY A 394 -32.48 5.07 -16.92
N PHE A 395 -32.01 3.98 -16.31
CA PHE A 395 -32.56 3.39 -15.07
C PHE A 395 -34.08 3.10 -15.06
N LYS A 396 -34.71 2.96 -16.23
CA LYS A 396 -36.11 2.52 -16.31
C LYS A 396 -36.22 1.08 -15.80
N ALA A 397 -37.30 0.79 -15.08
CA ALA A 397 -37.61 -0.56 -14.62
C ALA A 397 -38.20 -1.40 -15.75
N PHE A 398 -37.75 -2.66 -15.85
CA PHE A 398 -38.41 -3.67 -16.68
C PHE A 398 -39.76 -4.06 -16.08
N GLN A 399 -40.67 -4.54 -16.91
CA GLN A 399 -41.98 -5.06 -16.53
C GLN A 399 -41.99 -6.58 -16.60
N GLU A 400 -42.58 -7.23 -15.60
CA GLU A 400 -42.78 -8.67 -15.61
C GLU A 400 -43.59 -9.12 -16.84
N GLY A 401 -43.24 -10.27 -17.40
CA GLY A 401 -43.88 -10.85 -18.58
C GLY A 401 -43.54 -10.15 -19.90
N GLU A 402 -42.76 -9.06 -19.90
CA GLU A 402 -42.47 -8.34 -21.14
C GLU A 402 -41.46 -9.07 -22.04
N ALA A 403 -41.55 -8.81 -23.34
CA ALA A 403 -40.53 -9.24 -24.29
C ALA A 403 -39.30 -8.34 -24.18
N ILE A 404 -38.10 -8.92 -24.22
CA ILE A 404 -36.83 -8.20 -24.28
C ILE A 404 -36.08 -8.53 -25.57
N THR A 405 -35.29 -7.59 -26.07
CA THR A 405 -34.43 -7.78 -27.26
C THR A 405 -33.03 -7.24 -27.01
N GLY A 406 -32.00 -7.91 -27.55
CA GLY A 406 -30.59 -7.51 -27.43
C GLY A 406 -29.68 -8.59 -28.01
N GLY A 407 -28.50 -8.21 -28.54
CA GLY A 407 -27.55 -9.18 -29.12
C GLY A 407 -28.11 -9.95 -30.33
N GLY A 408 -29.09 -9.38 -31.04
CA GLY A 408 -29.82 -10.06 -32.11
C GLY A 408 -30.76 -11.18 -31.63
N GLN A 409 -31.01 -11.27 -30.32
CA GLN A 409 -31.88 -12.26 -29.70
C GLN A 409 -33.13 -11.60 -29.11
N SER A 410 -34.14 -12.44 -28.87
CA SER A 410 -35.37 -12.08 -28.16
C SER A 410 -35.62 -13.07 -27.03
N GLY A 411 -36.19 -12.59 -25.92
CA GLY A 411 -36.61 -13.42 -24.79
C GLY A 411 -37.87 -12.84 -24.15
N THR A 412 -38.50 -13.59 -23.25
CA THR A 412 -39.66 -13.13 -22.48
C THR A 412 -39.36 -13.28 -21.01
N LEU A 413 -39.52 -12.19 -20.26
CA LEU A 413 -39.38 -12.21 -18.81
C LEU A 413 -40.48 -13.08 -18.19
N ILE A 414 -40.20 -13.64 -17.02
CA ILE A 414 -41.21 -14.36 -16.25
C ILE A 414 -42.39 -13.42 -15.93
N ALA A 415 -43.60 -13.97 -15.99
CA ALA A 415 -44.84 -13.23 -15.73
C ALA A 415 -45.00 -12.86 -14.25
N ALA A 416 -45.80 -11.83 -13.99
CA ALA A 416 -46.13 -11.39 -12.64
C ALA A 416 -46.70 -12.52 -11.77
N GLY A 417 -46.31 -12.53 -10.49
CA GLY A 417 -46.83 -13.47 -9.48
C GLY A 417 -46.20 -14.86 -9.51
N VAL A 418 -45.07 -15.03 -10.22
CA VAL A 418 -44.26 -16.26 -10.18
C VAL A 418 -43.27 -16.23 -9.01
N ASP A 419 -42.79 -15.05 -8.63
CA ASP A 419 -42.16 -14.81 -7.34
C ASP A 419 -43.08 -13.94 -6.46
N ALA A 420 -42.65 -13.68 -5.22
CA ALA A 420 -43.47 -13.06 -4.19
C ALA A 420 -43.41 -11.53 -4.22
N ASP A 421 -42.83 -10.91 -5.25
CA ASP A 421 -42.77 -9.46 -5.40
C ASP A 421 -43.31 -9.00 -6.78
N SER A 422 -43.11 -7.74 -7.12
CA SER A 422 -43.53 -7.14 -8.40
C SER A 422 -42.36 -6.54 -9.16
N ASP A 423 -41.13 -6.83 -8.74
CA ASP A 423 -39.91 -6.40 -9.38
C ASP A 423 -39.55 -7.43 -10.47
N ALA A 424 -39.39 -7.00 -11.72
CA ALA A 424 -38.95 -7.91 -12.79
C ALA A 424 -37.52 -8.46 -12.61
N PHE A 425 -36.83 -8.08 -11.53
CA PHE A 425 -35.46 -8.45 -11.23
C PHE A 425 -35.33 -9.00 -9.81
N THR A 426 -34.38 -9.91 -9.63
CA THR A 426 -34.00 -10.41 -8.30
C THR A 426 -32.61 -9.89 -7.91
N ARG A 427 -32.39 -9.64 -6.62
CA ARG A 427 -31.07 -9.29 -6.05
C ARG A 427 -30.37 -10.57 -5.58
N ASP A 428 -29.05 -10.63 -5.75
CA ASP A 428 -28.28 -11.83 -5.39
C ASP A 428 -27.73 -11.76 -3.95
N ASP A 429 -26.40 -11.70 -3.76
CA ASP A 429 -25.78 -11.82 -2.44
C ASP A 429 -25.67 -10.52 -1.66
N VAL A 430 -25.48 -9.40 -2.37
CA VAL A 430 -25.00 -8.13 -1.76
C VAL A 430 -25.92 -6.96 -2.09
N ASN A 431 -26.23 -6.14 -1.09
CA ASN A 431 -26.87 -4.85 -1.30
C ASN A 431 -25.89 -3.84 -1.90
N LYS A 432 -25.98 -3.59 -3.22
CA LYS A 432 -25.10 -2.64 -3.93
C LYS A 432 -25.09 -1.20 -3.38
N LEU A 433 -26.13 -0.80 -2.64
CA LEU A 433 -26.23 0.54 -2.04
C LEU A 433 -25.69 0.61 -0.60
N SER A 434 -25.27 -0.52 -0.03
CA SER A 434 -24.77 -0.61 1.33
C SER A 434 -23.24 -0.53 1.42
N GLY A 435 -22.71 -0.44 2.65
CA GLY A 435 -21.29 -0.28 2.91
C GLY A 435 -20.76 1.11 2.53
N GLN A 436 -19.51 1.39 2.88
CA GLN A 436 -18.81 2.64 2.56
C GLN A 436 -17.78 2.39 1.47
N ILE A 437 -17.77 3.22 0.42
CA ILE A 437 -16.72 3.16 -0.61
C ILE A 437 -15.53 3.97 -0.10
N LEU A 438 -14.39 3.32 0.08
CA LEU A 438 -13.17 3.92 0.60
C LEU A 438 -12.13 4.21 -0.49
N TYR A 439 -12.25 3.54 -1.62
CA TYR A 439 -11.30 3.65 -2.73
C TYR A 439 -12.00 3.38 -4.06
N ILE A 440 -11.57 4.09 -5.10
CA ILE A 440 -12.00 3.89 -6.48
C ILE A 440 -10.77 3.97 -7.37
N GLU A 441 -10.59 2.96 -8.21
CA GLU A 441 -9.61 2.95 -9.29
C GLU A 441 -10.32 2.71 -10.62
N ASN A 442 -10.01 3.55 -11.60
CA ASN A 442 -10.33 3.29 -12.99
C ASN A 442 -9.09 2.74 -13.68
N ARG A 443 -9.27 1.73 -14.52
CA ARG A 443 -8.19 1.07 -15.25
C ARG A 443 -8.60 0.72 -16.68
N ALA A 444 -7.62 0.29 -17.46
CA ALA A 444 -7.84 -0.36 -18.76
C ALA A 444 -8.65 -1.66 -18.57
N PRO A 445 -9.37 -2.14 -19.59
CA PRO A 445 -10.16 -3.37 -19.49
C PRO A 445 -9.32 -4.56 -19.07
N VAL A 446 -9.85 -5.35 -18.14
CA VAL A 446 -9.28 -6.62 -17.71
C VAL A 446 -10.32 -7.71 -17.89
N THR A 447 -10.05 -8.63 -18.81
CA THR A 447 -10.90 -9.81 -19.04
C THR A 447 -10.58 -10.90 -18.02
N ARG A 448 -11.63 -11.53 -17.45
CA ARG A 448 -11.48 -12.67 -16.53
C ARG A 448 -11.74 -14.00 -17.22
N SER A 449 -11.00 -15.03 -16.79
CA SER A 449 -11.13 -16.40 -17.29
C SER A 449 -11.26 -17.40 -16.14
N VAL A 450 -11.93 -18.53 -16.39
CA VAL A 450 -12.13 -19.60 -15.40
C VAL A 450 -10.81 -20.21 -14.89
N ASN A 451 -9.77 -20.21 -15.74
CA ASN A 451 -8.46 -20.78 -15.40
C ASN A 451 -7.48 -19.72 -14.87
N GLN A 452 -7.96 -18.52 -14.58
CA GLN A 452 -7.14 -17.40 -14.12
C GLN A 452 -7.38 -17.14 -12.63
N THR A 453 -6.30 -16.79 -11.94
CA THR A 453 -6.33 -16.16 -10.62
C THR A 453 -5.81 -14.75 -10.79
N GLU A 454 -6.64 -13.76 -10.48
CA GLU A 454 -6.18 -12.38 -10.46
C GLU A 454 -5.44 -12.07 -9.15
N ASP A 455 -4.55 -11.08 -9.16
CA ASP A 455 -3.88 -10.56 -7.96
C ASP A 455 -4.17 -9.06 -7.89
N ILE A 456 -5.22 -8.70 -7.13
CA ILE A 456 -5.71 -7.33 -7.05
C ILE A 456 -5.14 -6.69 -5.79
N LYS A 457 -4.18 -5.78 -5.98
CA LYS A 457 -3.55 -4.99 -4.94
C LYS A 457 -4.04 -3.55 -5.00
N VAL A 458 -4.65 -3.07 -3.93
CA VAL A 458 -5.07 -1.67 -3.79
C VAL A 458 -4.21 -1.00 -2.72
N VAL A 459 -3.62 0.14 -3.06
CA VAL A 459 -2.80 0.94 -2.13
C VAL A 459 -3.52 2.25 -1.81
N ILE A 460 -3.67 2.53 -0.52
CA ILE A 460 -4.22 3.79 0.00
C ILE A 460 -3.08 4.53 0.69
N THR A 461 -2.89 5.81 0.36
CA THR A 461 -1.81 6.66 0.87
C THR A 461 -2.40 7.94 1.48
N LEU A 462 -1.88 8.37 2.64
CA LEU A 462 -2.23 9.62 3.33
C LEU A 462 -1.13 10.68 3.29
#